data_AF-A0A7X5IPS5-F1
#
_entry.id   AF-A0A7X5IPS5-F1
#
_cell.length_a   1.000
_cell.length_b   1.000
_cell.length_c   1.000
_cell.angle_alpha   90.00
_cell.angle_beta   90.00
_cell.angle_gamma   90.00
#
_symmetry.space_group_name_H-M   'P 1'
#
loop_
_entity.id
_entity.type
_entity.pdbx_description
1 polymer ?
#
loop_
_entity_poly.entity_id
_entity_poly.type
_entity_poly.pdbx_seq_one_letter_code
_entity_poly.pdbx_strand_id
1 'polypeptide(L)'
;MATRHTPAKLRPLSAEAQELARQNIRTVAGFLAHHRLSDDWYDVVIFRYLLTVQNWLDRPELHRYAFSTIAWRAMSSAVSNERRKQGRRIRAVSLDAPVPGADGITLGDTVTADDLYYIPYQMEAS
;
A
#
# COMPACT_ATOMS: atom_id res chain seq x y z
N MET A 1 -25.20 -7.76 11.14
CA MET A 1 -24.89 -6.59 10.29
C MET A 1 -23.46 -6.16 10.59
N ALA A 2 -22.53 -6.32 9.65
CA ALA A 2 -21.16 -5.85 9.84
C ALA A 2 -21.12 -4.34 9.55
N THR A 3 -20.94 -3.53 10.58
CA THR A 3 -20.71 -2.09 10.47
C THR A 3 -19.49 -1.90 9.58
N ARG A 4 -19.69 -1.40 8.35
CA ARG A 4 -18.57 -0.99 7.50
C ARG A 4 -17.93 0.21 8.19
N HIS A 5 -16.83 -0.01 8.90
CA HIS A 5 -16.00 1.08 9.41
C HIS A 5 -15.52 1.88 8.19
N THR A 6 -15.96 3.14 8.09
CA THR A 6 -15.39 4.10 7.16
C THR A 6 -13.87 4.08 7.32
N PRO A 7 -13.09 3.88 6.25
CA PRO A 7 -11.64 3.87 6.37
C PRO A 7 -11.21 5.22 6.97
N ALA A 8 -10.60 5.17 8.15
CA ALA A 8 -10.16 6.36 8.84
C ALA A 8 -9.21 7.13 7.92
N LYS A 9 -9.62 8.34 7.51
CA LYS A 9 -8.86 9.23 6.63
C LYS A 9 -7.92 10.05 7.50
N LEU A 10 -6.66 10.15 7.09
CA LEU A 10 -5.71 11.03 7.76
C LEU A 10 -6.21 12.47 7.69
N ARG A 11 -6.34 13.09 8.85
CA ARG A 11 -6.62 14.52 9.03
C ARG A 11 -5.39 15.17 9.68
N PRO A 12 -5.24 16.50 9.60
CA PRO A 12 -4.25 17.21 10.40
C PRO A 12 -4.35 16.80 11.87
N LEU A 13 -3.22 16.45 12.49
CA LEU A 13 -3.21 15.98 13.88
C LEU A 13 -3.56 17.13 14.83
N SER A 14 -4.41 16.86 15.82
CA SER A 14 -4.60 17.74 16.98
C SER A 14 -3.29 17.89 17.76
N ALA A 15 -3.18 18.93 18.60
CA ALA A 15 -1.99 19.13 19.43
C ALA A 15 -1.67 17.91 20.32
N GLU A 16 -2.70 17.30 20.91
CA GLU A 16 -2.56 16.08 21.69
C GLU A 16 -2.05 14.89 20.85
N ALA A 17 -2.58 14.72 19.64
CA ALA A 17 -2.13 13.68 18.73
C ALA A 17 -0.67 13.92 18.28
N GLN A 18 -0.27 15.17 18.03
CA GLN A 18 1.11 15.51 17.69
C GLN A 18 2.07 15.15 18.83
N GLU A 19 1.69 15.46 20.07
CA GLU A 19 2.51 15.15 21.24
C GLU A 19 2.66 13.65 21.46
N LEU A 20 1.56 12.89 21.38
CA LEU A 20 1.59 11.43 21.47
C LEU A 20 2.46 10.82 20.36
N ALA A 21 2.34 11.33 19.13
CA ALA A 21 3.16 10.92 17.99
C ALA A 21 4.65 11.21 18.24
N ARG A 22 4.98 12.41 18.73
CA ARG A 22 6.36 12.81 19.01
C ARG A 22 7.00 11.93 20.09
N GLN A 23 6.27 11.62 21.15
CA GLN A 23 6.76 10.77 22.24
C GLN A 23 7.04 9.33 21.78
N ASN A 24 6.25 8.81 20.83
CA ASN A 24 6.32 7.41 20.41
C ASN A 24 6.97 7.23 19.03
N ILE A 25 7.53 8.27 18.41
CA ILE A 25 8.03 8.20 17.03
C ILE A 25 9.14 7.16 16.85
N ARG A 26 9.92 6.90 17.90
CA ARG A 26 10.98 5.87 17.91
C ARG A 26 10.44 4.46 17.63
N THR A 27 9.14 4.20 17.87
CA THR A 27 8.50 2.92 17.52
C THR A 27 8.56 2.65 16.03
N VAL A 28 8.48 3.68 15.17
CA VAL A 28 8.58 3.54 13.70
C VAL A 28 9.96 3.06 13.31
N ALA A 29 11.01 3.70 13.82
CA ALA A 29 12.39 3.30 13.54
C ALA A 29 12.69 1.88 14.02
N GLY A 30 12.26 1.53 15.25
CA GLY A 30 12.42 0.18 15.78
C GLY A 30 11.66 -0.89 14.97
N PHE A 31 10.48 -0.55 14.46
CA PHE A 31 9.70 -1.43 13.60
C PHE A 31 10.41 -1.70 12.26
N LEU A 32 10.86 -0.65 11.57
CA LEU A 32 11.56 -0.78 10.29
C LEU A 32 12.84 -1.60 10.43
N ALA A 33 13.64 -1.34 11.48
CA ALA A 33 14.86 -2.06 11.77
C ALA A 33 14.61 -3.57 12.04
N HIS A 34 13.62 -3.88 12.88
CA HIS A 34 13.28 -5.27 13.19
C HIS A 34 12.82 -6.07 11.97
N HIS A 35 12.02 -5.44 11.10
CA HIS A 35 11.52 -6.08 9.87
C HIS A 35 12.48 -5.97 8.69
N ARG A 36 13.66 -5.34 8.85
CA ARG A 36 14.66 -5.11 7.79
C ARG A 36 14.05 -4.48 6.55
N LEU A 37 13.19 -3.49 6.75
CA LEU A 37 12.50 -2.78 5.66
C LEU A 37 13.39 -1.61 5.21
N SER A 38 13.51 -1.43 3.88
CA SER A 38 14.17 -0.26 3.28
C SER A 38 13.35 1.00 3.49
N ASP A 39 13.95 2.15 3.18
CA ASP A 39 13.32 3.47 3.27
C ASP A 39 12.03 3.58 2.42
N ASP A 40 11.88 2.76 1.38
CA ASP A 40 10.65 2.69 0.55
C ASP A 40 9.39 2.32 1.36
N TRP A 41 9.58 1.72 2.54
CA TRP A 41 8.48 1.35 3.44
C TRP A 41 8.11 2.44 4.42
N TYR A 42 8.90 3.52 4.52
CA TYR A 42 8.69 4.55 5.52
C TYR A 42 7.29 5.16 5.39
N ASP A 43 6.87 5.57 4.20
CA ASP A 43 5.56 6.18 3.96
C ASP A 43 4.40 5.24 4.37
N VAL A 44 4.50 3.97 4.00
CA VAL A 44 3.49 2.95 4.34
C VAL A 44 3.31 2.81 5.85
N VAL A 45 4.44 2.84 6.57
CA VAL A 45 4.50 2.62 8.01
C VAL A 45 4.13 3.90 8.77
N ILE A 46 4.65 5.06 8.38
CA ILE A 46 4.43 6.34 9.06
C ILE A 46 2.97 6.79 8.95
N PHE A 47 2.34 6.63 7.78
CA PHE A 47 0.92 6.96 7.63
C PHE A 47 0.03 6.05 8.47
N ARG A 48 0.37 4.75 8.56
CA ARG A 48 -0.34 3.84 9.45
C ARG A 48 -0.14 4.21 10.92
N TYR A 49 1.08 4.57 11.31
CA TYR A 49 1.42 5.02 12.66
C TYR A 49 0.60 6.26 13.06
N LEU A 50 0.59 7.31 12.23
CA LEU A 50 -0.16 8.54 12.50
C LEU A 50 -1.68 8.31 12.56
N LEU A 51 -2.19 7.35 11.77
CA LEU A 51 -3.58 6.93 11.86
C LEU A 51 -3.87 6.20 13.17
N THR A 52 -2.95 5.36 13.63
CA THR A 52 -3.06 4.68 14.92
C THR A 52 -3.02 5.65 16.09
N VAL A 53 -2.23 6.72 16.03
CA VAL A 53 -2.21 7.81 17.02
C VAL A 53 -3.62 8.40 17.18
N GLN A 54 -4.25 8.81 16.07
CA GLN A 54 -5.61 9.35 16.09
C GLN A 54 -6.62 8.33 16.64
N ASN A 55 -6.59 7.10 16.11
CA ASN A 55 -7.50 6.05 16.55
C ASN A 55 -7.32 5.68 18.03
N TRP A 56 -6.12 5.80 18.58
CA TRP A 56 -5.84 5.50 19.99
C TRP A 56 -6.46 6.53 20.92
N LEU A 57 -6.42 7.82 20.54
CA LEU A 57 -7.07 8.89 21.28
C LEU A 57 -8.60 8.81 21.17
N ASP A 58 -9.11 8.51 19.97
CA ASP A 58 -10.55 8.41 19.71
C ASP A 58 -11.20 7.16 20.36
N ARG A 59 -10.41 6.19 20.82
CA ARG A 59 -10.89 4.87 21.29
C ARG A 59 -10.29 4.47 22.63
N PRO A 60 -10.82 5.01 23.75
CA PRO A 60 -10.34 4.70 25.10
C PRO A 60 -10.35 3.20 25.43
N GLU A 61 -11.21 2.39 24.80
CA GLU A 61 -11.25 0.94 25.02
C GLU A 61 -9.96 0.22 24.58
N LEU A 62 -9.13 0.86 23.74
CA LEU A 62 -7.84 0.33 23.33
C LEU A 62 -6.77 0.47 24.43
N HIS A 63 -6.97 1.36 25.42
CA HIS A 63 -5.96 1.71 26.45
C HIS A 63 -5.64 0.57 27.42
N ARG A 64 -6.37 -0.55 27.34
CA ARG A 64 -6.01 -1.83 27.97
C ARG A 64 -4.72 -2.46 27.43
N TYR A 65 -4.21 -1.97 26.30
CA TYR A 65 -2.94 -2.37 25.71
C TYR A 65 -1.91 -1.24 25.82
N ALA A 66 -0.64 -1.52 25.58
CA ALA A 66 0.31 -0.43 25.33
C ALA A 66 0.08 0.14 23.92
N PHE A 67 0.25 1.46 23.76
CA PHE A 67 0.17 2.10 22.44
C PHE A 67 1.11 1.45 21.42
N SER A 68 2.34 1.15 21.83
CA SER A 68 3.35 0.49 21.00
C SER A 68 2.87 -0.86 20.45
N THR A 69 2.16 -1.65 21.25
CA THR A 69 1.56 -2.93 20.83
C THR A 69 0.57 -2.74 19.69
N ILE A 70 -0.31 -1.73 19.79
CA ILE A 70 -1.28 -1.44 18.74
C ILE A 70 -0.59 -0.87 17.50
N ALA A 71 0.34 0.06 17.67
CA ALA A 71 1.12 0.65 16.58
C ALA A 71 1.85 -0.44 15.79
N TRP A 72 2.52 -1.38 16.47
CA TRP A 72 3.21 -2.51 15.84
C TRP A 72 2.26 -3.36 15.00
N ARG A 73 1.15 -3.83 15.58
CA ARG A 73 0.16 -4.66 14.85
C ARG A 73 -0.43 -3.93 13.65
N ALA A 74 -0.68 -2.63 13.80
CA ALA A 74 -1.23 -1.80 12.75
C ALA A 74 -0.22 -1.65 11.59
N MET A 75 1.05 -1.32 11.90
CA MET A 75 2.13 -1.19 10.92
C MET A 75 2.42 -2.50 10.19
N SER A 76 2.47 -3.65 10.90
CA SER A 76 2.58 -4.98 10.26
C SER A 76 1.44 -5.22 9.27
N SER A 77 0.20 -4.84 9.63
CA SER A 77 -0.95 -4.99 8.74
C SER A 77 -0.88 -4.08 7.51
N ALA A 78 -0.30 -2.87 7.65
CA ALA A 78 -0.07 -1.98 6.51
C ALA A 78 0.96 -2.57 5.54
N VAL A 79 2.06 -3.11 6.06
CA VAL A 79 3.09 -3.78 5.25
C VAL A 79 2.50 -4.95 4.47
N SER A 80 1.76 -5.84 5.12
CA SER A 80 1.11 -6.98 4.46
C SER A 80 0.12 -6.54 3.38
N ASN A 81 -0.63 -5.46 3.62
CA ASN A 81 -1.55 -4.92 2.63
C ASN A 81 -0.85 -4.32 1.42
N GLU A 82 0.24 -3.58 1.63
CA GLU A 82 1.01 -2.99 0.54
C GLU A 82 1.70 -4.08 -0.29
N ARG A 83 2.30 -5.11 0.34
CA ARG A 83 2.83 -6.29 -0.39
C ARG A 83 1.78 -6.94 -1.28
N ARG A 84 0.57 -7.15 -0.74
CA ARG A 84 -0.56 -7.71 -1.50
C ARG A 84 -1.03 -6.78 -2.61
N LYS A 85 -0.93 -5.46 -2.43
CA LYS A 85 -1.26 -4.46 -3.47
C LYS A 85 -0.23 -4.48 -4.59
N GLN A 86 1.06 -4.49 -4.25
CA GLN A 86 2.16 -4.61 -5.20
C GLN A 86 2.05 -5.90 -6.02
N GLY A 87 1.72 -7.03 -5.39
CA GLY A 87 1.52 -8.31 -6.08
C GLY A 87 0.31 -8.35 -7.04
N ARG A 88 -0.69 -7.47 -6.85
CA ARG A 88 -1.85 -7.33 -7.75
C ARG A 88 -1.63 -6.30 -8.86
N ARG A 89 -0.52 -5.57 -8.84
CA ARG A 89 -0.27 -4.52 -9.83
C ARG A 89 -0.01 -5.18 -11.18
N ILE A 90 -0.83 -4.84 -12.17
CA ILE A 90 -0.66 -5.31 -13.55
C ILE A 90 0.75 -4.95 -13.99
N ARG A 91 1.51 -5.94 -14.44
CA ARG A 91 2.84 -5.71 -15.02
C ARG A 91 2.63 -5.33 -16.48
N ALA A 92 2.81 -4.05 -16.78
CA ALA A 92 2.89 -3.62 -18.17
C ALA A 92 4.09 -4.31 -18.81
N VAL A 93 3.84 -5.01 -19.90
CA VAL A 93 4.86 -5.59 -20.77
C VAL A 93 4.82 -4.84 -22.10
N SER A 94 5.96 -4.70 -22.77
CA SER A 94 5.98 -4.14 -24.13
C SER A 94 5.34 -5.14 -25.09
N LEU A 95 4.64 -4.65 -26.11
CA LEU A 95 4.22 -5.49 -27.23
C LEU A 95 5.43 -6.02 -27.99
N ASP A 96 6.54 -5.28 -28.04
CA ASP A 96 7.79 -5.73 -28.67
C ASP A 96 8.55 -6.78 -27.83
N ALA A 97 8.05 -7.15 -26.65
CA ALA A 97 8.73 -8.15 -25.84
C ALA A 97 8.57 -9.55 -26.46
N PRO A 98 9.64 -10.37 -26.50
CA PRO A 98 9.59 -11.69 -27.11
C PRO A 98 8.68 -12.62 -26.31
N VAL A 99 7.93 -13.47 -27.00
CA VAL A 99 7.12 -14.51 -26.37
C VAL A 99 8.06 -15.62 -25.87
N PRO A 100 8.04 -15.99 -24.58
CA PRO A 100 8.92 -17.03 -24.05
C PRO A 100 8.73 -18.36 -24.79
N GLY A 101 9.79 -18.87 -25.41
CA GLY A 101 9.77 -20.15 -26.14
C GLY A 101 9.27 -20.08 -27.59
N ALA A 102 9.03 -18.88 -28.13
CA ALA A 102 8.76 -18.68 -29.55
C ALA A 102 9.94 -17.93 -30.21
N ASP A 103 10.39 -18.43 -31.37
CA ASP A 103 11.51 -17.83 -32.09
C ASP A 103 11.04 -16.62 -32.91
N GLY A 104 11.49 -15.44 -32.52
CA GLY A 104 11.29 -14.20 -33.29
C GLY A 104 9.87 -13.61 -33.23
N ILE A 105 8.99 -14.16 -32.40
CA ILE A 105 7.62 -13.66 -32.22
C ILE A 105 7.56 -12.75 -30.99
N THR A 106 6.99 -11.56 -31.17
CA THR A 106 6.73 -10.60 -30.09
C THR A 106 5.31 -10.76 -29.55
N LEU A 107 5.04 -10.24 -28.35
CA LEU A 107 3.69 -10.21 -27.77
C LEU A 107 2.70 -9.46 -28.68
N GLY A 108 3.16 -8.45 -29.44
CA GLY A 108 2.37 -7.73 -30.43
C GLY A 108 1.91 -8.62 -31.59
N ASP A 109 2.74 -9.57 -32.03
CA ASP A 109 2.41 -10.49 -33.12
C ASP A 109 1.32 -11.51 -32.73
N THR A 110 1.05 -11.66 -31.43
CA THR A 110 -0.02 -12.55 -30.93
C THR A 110 -1.39 -11.88 -30.82
N VAL A 111 -1.47 -10.56 -31.03
CA VAL A 111 -2.72 -9.81 -31.01
C VAL A 111 -3.53 -10.14 -32.26
N THR A 112 -4.70 -10.75 -32.09
CA THR A 112 -5.58 -11.10 -33.21
C THR A 112 -6.46 -9.92 -33.65
N ALA A 113 -7.08 -10.03 -34.83
CA ALA A 113 -8.03 -9.02 -35.30
C ALA A 113 -9.21 -8.80 -34.32
N ASP A 114 -9.58 -9.83 -33.55
CA ASP A 114 -10.65 -9.76 -32.53
C ASP A 114 -10.21 -8.98 -31.28
N ASP A 115 -8.90 -8.92 -31.01
CA ASP A 115 -8.33 -8.18 -29.86
C ASP A 115 -8.17 -6.68 -30.14
N LEU A 116 -8.25 -6.25 -31.41
CA LEU A 116 -8.08 -4.86 -31.84
C LEU A 116 -9.12 -3.90 -31.23
N TYR A 117 -10.29 -4.41 -30.83
CA TYR A 117 -11.31 -3.62 -30.14
C TYR A 117 -10.83 -3.05 -28.79
N TYR A 118 -9.81 -3.65 -28.20
CA TYR A 118 -9.25 -3.26 -26.91
C TYR A 118 -7.98 -2.40 -27.02
N ILE A 119 -7.56 -2.04 -28.24
CA ILE A 119 -6.38 -1.20 -28.50
C ILE A 119 -6.84 0.21 -28.89
N PRO A 120 -6.76 1.21 -27.98
CA PRO A 120 -7.35 2.53 -28.20
C PRO A 120 -6.68 3.38 -29.28
N TYR A 121 -5.57 2.93 -29.89
CA TYR A 121 -4.76 3.74 -30.81
C TYR A 121 -4.80 3.31 -32.29
N GLN A 122 -5.52 2.25 -32.67
CA GLN A 122 -5.56 1.80 -34.07
C GLN A 122 -6.73 2.34 -34.92
N MET A 123 -7.64 3.12 -34.34
CA MET A 123 -8.78 3.71 -35.07
C MET A 123 -8.47 5.05 -35.75
N GLU A 124 -7.27 5.61 -35.56
CA GLU A 124 -6.92 6.99 -35.99
C GLU A 124 -6.13 7.05 -37.32
N ALA A 125 -5.90 5.91 -37.98
CA ALA A 125 -5.20 5.87 -39.27
C ALA A 125 -6.07 5.18 -40.34
N SER A 126 -6.94 5.94 -40.97
CA SER A 126 -7.56 5.61 -42.26
C SER A 126 -7.65 6.87 -43.12
#